data_AF-A0A7Y4VB19-F1
#
_entry.id   AF-A0A7Y4VB19-F1
#
_cell.length_a   1.000
_cell.length_b   1.000
_cell.length_c   1.000
_cell.angle_alpha   90.00
_cell.angle_beta   90.00
_cell.angle_gamma   90.00
#
_symmetry.space_group_name_H-M   'P 1'
#
loop_
_entity.id
_entity.type
_entity.pdbx_description
1 polymer ?
#
loop_
_entity_poly.entity_id
_entity_poly.type
_entity_poly.pdbx_seq_one_letter_code
_entity_poly.pdbx_strand_id
1 'polypeptide(L)'
;MQLPARKSLMVWLYILLLTLATGAVFFLATPSPQDDFVHYQKFIETLAGLRLDLSIPGFHGSDIFGFIVYVFTRSPIAEIYGLIIAALFLPLLGFLAGRSLFRNTWHGIALATIVTMMPFVSFVCLRGWTGPGYWFWMLLTIFLAAERSKWTGIPWALAILTKPFAIIFLPLIYVIYQPPSRNSKPATRNFWWVLLTAAAMIILYMIIQYTQAGRIIVGAHSDVTAGGILQSPKRIIMNLAHSLQMLFSVHNYYFPNPALTGPGNLMHTSPVLIFLGLFGLLAPKNYWPNLRLPLALLGGAALGIAMNALLDHMDHFYMEASILLLIIAALPVLKKHPLWIPIALATLHFQWLYFYLQFRTGFGLGYWFFLIPLVVDICVSVWFLLKSRRILEY
;
A
#
# COMPACT_ATOMS: atom_id res chain seq x y z
N MET A 1 -25.94 -1.12 6.94
CA MET A 1 -26.27 -1.00 8.38
C MET A 1 -25.74 0.33 8.88
N GLN A 2 -26.62 1.27 9.24
CA GLN A 2 -26.21 2.52 9.88
C GLN A 2 -25.81 2.21 11.33
N LEU A 3 -24.63 2.66 11.75
CA LEU A 3 -24.23 2.59 13.15
C LEU A 3 -25.09 3.57 13.97
N PRO A 4 -25.42 3.24 15.23
CA PRO A 4 -25.93 4.24 16.17
C PRO A 4 -25.03 5.48 16.17
N ALA A 5 -25.61 6.68 16.17
CA ALA A 5 -24.87 7.95 15.99
C ALA A 5 -23.61 8.06 16.87
N ARG A 6 -23.69 7.66 18.15
CA ARG A 6 -22.54 7.63 19.08
C ARG A 6 -21.41 6.69 18.64
N LYS A 7 -21.73 5.48 18.16
CA LYS A 7 -20.72 4.53 17.67
C LYS A 7 -20.09 5.01 16.36
N SER A 8 -20.85 5.73 15.53
CA SER A 8 -20.31 6.36 14.32
C SER A 8 -19.31 7.46 14.67
N LEU A 9 -19.63 8.34 15.64
CA LEU A 9 -18.76 9.42 16.07
C LEU A 9 -17.40 8.93 16.60
N MET A 10 -17.38 7.92 17.48
CA MET A 10 -16.13 7.40 18.05
C MET A 10 -15.16 6.86 16.98
N VAL A 11 -15.69 6.26 15.92
CA VAL A 11 -14.87 5.75 14.82
C VAL A 11 -14.22 6.89 14.06
N TRP A 12 -14.97 7.94 13.74
CA TRP A 12 -14.41 9.11 13.06
C TRP A 12 -13.40 9.86 13.93
N LEU A 13 -13.64 9.95 15.25
CA LEU A 13 -12.67 10.49 16.19
C LEU A 13 -11.38 9.67 16.22
N TYR A 14 -11.47 8.33 16.17
CA TYR A 14 -10.29 7.47 16.10
C TYR A 14 -9.49 7.70 14.80
N ILE A 15 -10.17 7.75 13.65
CA ILE A 15 -9.49 8.03 12.37
C ILE A 15 -8.85 9.42 12.37
N LEU A 16 -9.55 10.44 12.89
CA LEU A 16 -8.99 11.78 13.05
C LEU A 16 -7.77 11.76 13.97
N LEU A 17 -7.82 11.04 15.09
CA LEU A 17 -6.70 10.91 16.02
C LEU A 17 -5.47 10.29 15.36
N LEU A 18 -5.64 9.22 14.58
CA LEU A 18 -4.56 8.62 13.80
C LEU A 18 -3.97 9.62 12.79
N THR A 19 -4.82 10.33 12.04
CA THR A 19 -4.36 11.35 11.09
C THR A 19 -3.63 12.50 11.79
N LEU A 20 -4.11 12.98 12.94
CA LEU A 20 -3.46 14.05 13.71
C LEU A 20 -2.11 13.59 14.29
N ALA A 21 -2.02 12.37 14.81
CA ALA A 21 -0.76 11.80 15.27
C ALA A 21 0.25 11.71 14.11
N THR A 22 -0.17 11.24 12.94
CA THR A 22 0.66 11.21 11.73
C THR A 22 1.07 12.61 11.28
N GLY A 23 0.16 13.58 11.32
CA GLY A 23 0.47 14.98 11.01
C GLY A 23 1.49 15.59 11.96
N ALA A 24 1.35 15.34 13.27
CA ALA A 24 2.31 15.82 14.26
C ALA A 24 3.70 15.23 14.05
N VAL A 25 3.79 13.92 13.74
CA VAL A 25 5.07 13.26 13.45
C VAL A 25 5.68 13.82 12.16
N PHE A 26 4.92 14.02 11.07
CA PHE A 26 5.44 14.66 9.86
C PHE A 26 5.88 16.11 10.08
N PHE A 27 5.15 16.87 10.88
CA PHE A 27 5.49 18.26 11.19
C PHE A 27 6.84 18.39 11.92
N LEU A 28 7.20 17.39 12.72
CA LEU A 28 8.47 17.35 13.46
C LEU A 28 9.60 16.68 12.67
N ALA A 29 9.28 15.94 11.60
CA ALA A 29 10.27 15.28 10.75
C ALA A 29 10.89 16.25 9.74
N THR A 30 12.13 15.99 9.37
CA THR A 30 12.86 16.77 8.36
C THR A 30 12.87 16.02 7.02
N PRO A 31 12.34 16.63 5.93
CA PRO A 31 12.56 16.11 4.59
C PRO A 31 14.05 16.03 4.25
N SER A 32 14.48 14.92 3.66
CA SER A 32 15.84 14.70 3.17
C SER A 32 15.77 14.12 1.76
N PRO A 33 15.58 14.95 0.73
CA PRO A 33 15.41 14.50 -0.66
C PRO A 33 16.61 13.69 -1.17
N GLN A 34 16.38 12.49 -1.69
CA GLN A 34 17.42 11.55 -2.14
C GLN A 34 16.91 10.67 -3.30
N ASP A 35 17.84 9.98 -3.97
CA ASP A 35 17.56 8.98 -5.02
C ASP A 35 16.63 9.51 -6.13
N ASP A 36 15.53 8.80 -6.40
CA ASP A 36 14.58 9.03 -7.48
C ASP A 36 13.80 10.36 -7.34
N PHE A 37 13.84 10.99 -6.16
CA PHE A 37 13.23 12.29 -5.89
C PHE A 37 13.50 13.31 -7.00
N VAL A 38 14.77 13.40 -7.45
CA VAL A 38 15.20 14.40 -8.42
C VAL A 38 14.45 14.24 -9.75
N HIS A 39 14.18 13.01 -10.15
CA HIS A 39 13.43 12.72 -11.37
C HIS A 39 11.96 13.10 -11.23
N TYR A 40 11.32 12.72 -10.13
CA TYR A 40 9.92 13.03 -9.87
C TYR A 40 9.67 14.53 -9.72
N GLN A 41 10.53 15.24 -8.98
CA GLN A 41 10.47 16.69 -8.83
C GLN A 41 10.67 17.40 -10.19
N LYS A 42 11.63 16.96 -11.00
CA LYS A 42 11.84 17.52 -12.35
C LYS A 42 10.62 17.30 -13.26
N PHE A 43 9.98 16.14 -13.18
CA PHE A 43 8.74 15.86 -13.92
C PHE A 43 7.63 16.83 -13.50
N ILE A 44 7.44 17.02 -12.20
CA ILE A 44 6.46 17.96 -11.63
C ILE A 44 6.71 19.39 -12.10
N GLU A 45 7.95 19.86 -12.05
CA GLU A 45 8.33 21.21 -12.49
C GLU A 45 8.06 21.42 -13.98
N THR A 46 8.39 20.41 -14.80
CA THR A 46 8.17 20.44 -16.25
C THR A 46 6.67 20.47 -16.57
N LEU A 47 5.88 19.64 -15.89
CA LEU A 47 4.43 19.60 -16.02
C LEU A 47 3.77 20.92 -15.61
N ALA A 48 4.26 21.57 -14.54
CA ALA A 48 3.81 22.89 -14.12
C ALA A 48 4.18 24.02 -15.09
N GLY A 49 5.18 23.79 -15.95
CA GLY A 49 5.48 24.62 -17.12
C GLY A 49 4.59 24.32 -18.34
N LEU A 50 3.50 23.57 -18.16
CA LEU A 50 2.58 23.12 -19.21
C LEU A 50 3.20 22.19 -20.26
N ARG A 51 4.30 21.52 -19.91
CA ARG A 51 4.96 20.54 -20.76
C ARG A 51 4.88 19.16 -20.12
N LEU A 52 4.17 18.23 -20.75
CA LEU A 52 4.21 16.83 -20.37
C LEU A 52 5.49 16.20 -20.95
N ASP A 53 6.44 15.82 -20.10
CA ASP A 53 7.71 15.20 -20.51
C ASP A 53 7.91 13.84 -19.83
N LEU A 54 7.40 12.78 -20.47
CA LEU A 54 7.54 11.39 -20.04
C LEU A 54 8.89 10.77 -20.47
N SER A 55 9.82 11.55 -21.02
CA SER A 55 11.21 11.11 -21.21
C SER A 55 12.03 11.15 -19.92
N ILE A 56 11.52 11.85 -18.90
CA ILE A 56 12.08 11.83 -17.55
C ILE A 56 11.84 10.43 -16.96
N PRO A 57 12.89 9.75 -16.45
CA PRO A 57 12.73 8.43 -15.85
C PRO A 57 11.80 8.47 -14.63
N GLY A 58 10.98 7.45 -14.47
CA GLY A 58 10.10 7.33 -13.32
C GLY A 58 8.74 6.74 -13.64
N PHE A 59 8.05 6.38 -12.55
CA PHE A 59 6.64 6.02 -12.56
C PHE A 59 5.82 7.18 -11.97
N HIS A 60 5.21 7.98 -12.84
CA HIS A 60 4.67 9.30 -12.48
C HIS A 60 3.23 9.31 -11.92
N GLY A 61 2.65 8.16 -11.59
CA GLY A 61 1.26 8.07 -11.14
C GLY A 61 0.96 8.82 -9.83
N SER A 62 1.93 8.92 -8.92
CA SER A 62 1.81 9.67 -7.66
C SER A 62 2.18 11.14 -7.78
N ASP A 63 2.85 11.53 -8.86
CA ASP A 63 3.43 12.87 -9.01
C ASP A 63 2.35 13.95 -9.10
N ILE A 64 1.10 13.57 -9.39
CA ILE A 64 -0.05 14.47 -9.35
C ILE A 64 -0.22 15.17 -8.00
N PHE A 65 0.15 14.53 -6.88
CA PHE A 65 0.11 15.19 -5.57
C PHE A 65 1.15 16.31 -5.49
N GLY A 66 2.39 16.02 -5.91
CA GLY A 66 3.47 17.00 -5.93
C GLY A 66 3.21 18.12 -6.93
N PHE A 67 2.61 17.82 -8.08
CA PHE A 67 2.16 18.81 -9.06
C PHE A 67 1.19 19.83 -8.45
N ILE A 68 0.15 19.35 -7.74
CA ILE A 68 -0.80 20.24 -7.07
C ILE A 68 -0.06 21.14 -6.08
N VAL A 69 0.81 20.58 -5.23
CA VAL A 69 1.59 21.37 -4.26
C VAL A 69 2.50 22.37 -4.95
N TYR A 70 3.20 21.98 -6.02
CA TYR A 70 4.14 22.83 -6.73
C TYR A 70 3.44 24.03 -7.39
N VAL A 71 2.27 23.81 -7.99
CA VAL A 71 1.49 24.90 -8.62
C VAL A 71 1.17 26.01 -7.63
N PHE A 72 0.88 25.68 -6.36
CA PHE A 72 0.55 26.66 -5.33
C PHE A 72 1.76 27.21 -4.57
N THR A 73 2.82 26.42 -4.39
CA THR A 73 3.93 26.78 -3.49
C THR A 73 5.24 27.08 -4.19
N ARG A 74 5.42 26.58 -5.42
CA ARG A 74 6.71 26.56 -6.13
C ARG A 74 7.86 25.95 -5.32
N SER A 75 7.54 25.06 -4.38
CA SER A 75 8.52 24.44 -3.49
C SER A 75 9.47 23.52 -4.27
N PRO A 76 10.80 23.58 -4.03
CA PRO A 76 11.76 22.67 -4.65
C PRO A 76 11.65 21.23 -4.13
N ILE A 77 10.80 20.99 -3.12
CA ILE A 77 10.51 19.66 -2.54
C ILE A 77 9.01 19.36 -2.56
N ALA A 78 8.31 19.88 -3.58
CA ALA A 78 6.86 19.72 -3.71
C ALA A 78 6.41 18.26 -3.82
N GLU A 79 7.23 17.40 -4.45
CA GLU A 79 7.02 15.95 -4.49
C GLU A 79 6.83 15.37 -3.07
N ILE A 80 7.76 15.65 -2.16
CA ILE A 80 7.73 15.15 -0.78
C ILE A 80 6.47 15.66 -0.06
N TYR A 81 6.18 16.96 -0.19
CA TYR A 81 4.99 17.54 0.42
C TYR A 81 3.69 16.94 -0.13
N GLY A 82 3.62 16.67 -1.44
CA GLY A 82 2.50 15.97 -2.05
C GLY A 82 2.33 14.56 -1.50
N LEU A 83 3.41 13.82 -1.33
CA LEU A 83 3.38 12.48 -0.75
C LEU A 83 3.07 12.48 0.76
N ILE A 84 3.48 13.50 1.51
CA ILE A 84 3.06 13.69 2.91
C ILE A 84 1.54 13.87 2.96
N ILE A 85 0.95 14.66 2.06
CA ILE A 85 -0.51 14.79 1.97
C ILE A 85 -1.13 13.41 1.71
N ALA A 86 -0.63 12.66 0.74
CA ALA A 86 -1.11 11.29 0.48
C ALA A 86 -1.01 10.40 1.73
N ALA A 87 0.11 10.47 2.47
CA ALA A 87 0.33 9.73 3.72
C ALA A 87 -0.70 10.07 4.81
N LEU A 88 -1.08 11.35 4.95
CA LEU A 88 -2.08 11.80 5.93
C LEU A 88 -3.49 11.26 5.65
N PHE A 89 -3.79 10.94 4.38
CA PHE A 89 -5.05 10.31 3.98
C PHE A 89 -5.08 8.79 4.17
N LEU A 90 -3.94 8.14 4.40
CA LEU A 90 -3.87 6.68 4.52
C LEU A 90 -4.75 6.09 5.64
N PRO A 91 -4.84 6.67 6.87
CA PRO A 91 -5.74 6.16 7.90
C PRO A 91 -7.20 6.17 7.45
N LEU A 92 -7.63 7.25 6.80
CA LEU A 92 -8.99 7.40 6.27
C LEU A 92 -9.26 6.39 5.14
N LEU A 93 -8.36 6.30 4.16
CA LEU A 93 -8.53 5.38 3.03
C LEU A 93 -8.48 3.92 3.47
N GLY A 94 -7.61 3.57 4.44
CA GLY A 94 -7.59 2.25 5.06
C GLY A 94 -8.93 1.92 5.73
N PHE A 95 -9.52 2.88 6.46
CA PHE A 95 -10.84 2.71 7.05
C PHE A 95 -11.93 2.49 6.00
N LEU A 96 -11.98 3.34 4.98
CA LEU A 96 -12.99 3.27 3.92
C LEU A 96 -12.87 1.96 3.12
N ALA A 97 -11.66 1.59 2.70
CA ALA A 97 -11.42 0.36 1.95
C ALA A 97 -11.84 -0.89 2.76
N GLY A 98 -11.38 -1.02 4.00
CA GLY A 98 -11.70 -2.17 4.86
C GLY A 98 -13.18 -2.24 5.22
N ARG A 99 -13.79 -1.08 5.54
CA ARG A 99 -15.22 -1.02 5.86
C ARG A 99 -16.09 -1.38 4.66
N SER A 100 -15.81 -0.84 3.49
CA SER A 100 -16.64 -1.06 2.29
C SER A 100 -16.48 -2.48 1.77
N LEU A 101 -15.26 -3.02 1.74
CA LEU A 101 -15.00 -4.38 1.25
C LEU A 101 -15.69 -5.45 2.10
N PHE A 102 -15.60 -5.35 3.43
CA PHE A 102 -16.19 -6.32 4.37
C PHE A 102 -17.58 -5.93 4.89
N ARG A 103 -18.08 -4.75 4.51
CA ARG A 103 -19.31 -4.13 5.04
C ARG A 103 -19.36 -4.09 6.57
N ASN A 104 -18.19 -3.90 7.19
CA ASN A 104 -18.03 -4.06 8.62
C ASN A 104 -17.00 -3.06 9.18
N THR A 105 -17.45 -2.24 10.11
CA THR A 105 -16.65 -1.17 10.72
C THR A 105 -15.38 -1.66 11.38
N TRP A 106 -15.39 -2.84 12.00
CA TRP A 106 -14.20 -3.39 12.67
C TRP A 106 -13.07 -3.62 11.66
N HIS A 107 -13.37 -4.14 10.47
CA HIS A 107 -12.36 -4.37 9.43
C HIS A 107 -11.78 -3.05 8.91
N GLY A 108 -12.60 -2.00 8.83
CA GLY A 108 -12.12 -0.65 8.53
C GLY A 108 -11.17 -0.13 9.60
N ILE A 109 -11.54 -0.21 10.89
CA ILE A 109 -10.68 0.23 12.00
C ILE A 109 -9.37 -0.54 12.01
N ALA A 110 -9.43 -1.87 11.85
CA ALA A 110 -8.25 -2.73 11.84
C ALA A 110 -7.31 -2.39 10.68
N LEU A 111 -7.84 -2.22 9.45
CA LEU A 111 -7.02 -1.85 8.29
C LEU A 111 -6.41 -0.46 8.45
N ALA A 112 -7.18 0.53 8.90
CA ALA A 112 -6.66 1.87 9.19
C ALA A 112 -5.51 1.83 10.20
N THR A 113 -5.66 1.04 11.26
CA THR A 113 -4.64 0.85 12.30
C THR A 113 -3.37 0.23 11.72
N ILE A 114 -3.51 -0.88 10.98
CA ILE A 114 -2.37 -1.58 10.35
C ILE A 114 -1.63 -0.64 9.40
N VAL A 115 -2.35 0.04 8.49
CA VAL A 115 -1.73 0.96 7.52
C VAL A 115 -0.99 2.10 8.20
N THR A 116 -1.58 2.69 9.25
CA THR A 116 -0.93 3.76 10.03
C THR A 116 0.32 3.25 10.75
N MET A 117 0.34 1.96 11.12
CA MET A 117 1.44 1.30 11.81
C MET A 117 2.55 0.78 10.86
N MET A 118 2.54 1.13 9.57
CA MET A 118 3.56 0.72 8.59
C MET A 118 4.44 1.92 8.16
N PRO A 119 5.52 2.24 8.90
CA PRO A 119 6.32 3.44 8.65
C PRO A 119 7.12 3.37 7.34
N PHE A 120 7.47 2.17 6.88
CA PHE A 120 8.10 1.96 5.56
C PHE A 120 7.13 2.23 4.39
N VAL A 121 5.84 2.35 4.66
CA VAL A 121 4.85 2.83 3.69
C VAL A 121 4.71 4.34 3.78
N SER A 122 4.48 4.86 5.00
CA SER A 122 4.10 6.27 5.16
C SER A 122 5.28 7.24 5.18
N PHE A 123 6.39 6.93 5.86
CA PHE A 123 7.48 7.89 6.11
C PHE A 123 8.62 7.83 5.08
N VAL A 124 8.64 6.84 4.20
CA VAL A 124 9.60 6.81 3.08
C VAL A 124 9.42 7.97 2.10
N CYS A 125 8.29 8.69 2.13
CA CYS A 125 8.16 9.91 1.33
C CYS A 125 9.08 11.04 1.77
N LEU A 126 9.62 11.03 2.99
CA LEU A 126 10.55 12.08 3.46
C LEU A 126 11.85 12.13 2.65
N ARG A 127 12.15 11.09 1.88
CA ARG A 127 13.25 11.08 0.89
C ARG A 127 12.80 11.19 -0.56
N GLY A 128 11.49 11.26 -0.82
CA GLY A 128 10.90 11.28 -2.16
C GLY A 128 10.64 9.90 -2.78
N TRP A 129 10.34 8.90 -1.94
CA TRP A 129 9.84 7.61 -2.43
C TRP A 129 8.31 7.57 -2.46
N THR A 130 7.77 7.07 -3.57
CA THR A 130 6.35 7.11 -3.92
C THR A 130 5.42 6.21 -3.10
N GLY A 131 5.92 5.54 -2.06
CA GLY A 131 5.20 4.57 -1.21
C GLY A 131 3.81 5.04 -0.76
N PRO A 132 3.66 6.22 -0.11
CA PRO A 132 2.35 6.70 0.31
C PRO A 132 1.40 6.99 -0.84
N GLY A 133 1.90 7.54 -1.95
CA GLY A 133 1.10 7.80 -3.15
C GLY A 133 0.59 6.49 -3.77
N TYR A 134 1.42 5.46 -3.78
CA TYR A 134 1.04 4.14 -4.25
C TYR A 134 -0.07 3.53 -3.37
N TRP A 135 0.11 3.52 -2.05
CA TRP A 135 -0.91 3.01 -1.12
C TRP A 135 -2.20 3.81 -1.14
N PHE A 136 -2.12 5.14 -1.31
CA PHE A 136 -3.28 5.98 -1.51
C PHE A 136 -4.11 5.48 -2.69
N TRP A 137 -3.49 5.30 -3.86
CA TRP A 137 -4.19 4.85 -5.06
C TRP A 137 -4.71 3.41 -4.95
N MET A 138 -3.96 2.51 -4.32
CA MET A 138 -4.40 1.13 -4.09
C MET A 138 -5.62 1.07 -3.14
N LEU A 139 -5.58 1.78 -2.01
CA LEU A 139 -6.70 1.80 -1.06
C LEU A 139 -7.93 2.50 -1.64
N LEU A 140 -7.75 3.59 -2.39
CA LEU A 140 -8.83 4.27 -3.09
C LEU A 140 -9.47 3.37 -4.17
N THR A 141 -8.66 2.62 -4.91
CA THR A 141 -9.12 1.59 -5.84
C THR A 141 -10.01 0.56 -5.14
N ILE A 142 -9.56 0.01 -4.00
CA ILE A 142 -10.34 -0.98 -3.25
C ILE A 142 -11.65 -0.39 -2.74
N PHE A 143 -11.62 0.82 -2.17
CA PHE A 143 -12.81 1.51 -1.68
C PHE A 143 -13.84 1.73 -2.81
N LEU A 144 -13.42 2.35 -3.92
CA LEU A 144 -14.32 2.62 -5.05
C LEU A 144 -14.83 1.34 -5.72
N ALA A 145 -13.97 0.30 -5.80
CA ALA A 145 -14.38 -1.00 -6.30
C ALA A 145 -15.48 -1.61 -5.43
N ALA A 146 -15.30 -1.60 -4.10
CA ALA A 146 -16.27 -2.13 -3.14
C ALA A 146 -17.62 -1.39 -3.20
N GLU A 147 -17.60 -0.08 -3.48
CA GLU A 147 -18.79 0.73 -3.75
C GLU A 147 -19.32 0.60 -5.20
N ARG A 148 -18.67 -0.23 -6.03
CA ARG A 148 -19.02 -0.49 -7.44
C ARG A 148 -19.02 0.75 -8.33
N SER A 149 -18.19 1.72 -7.97
CA SER A 149 -18.07 2.99 -8.70
C SER A 149 -17.51 2.76 -10.11
N LYS A 150 -18.04 3.45 -11.12
CA LYS A 150 -17.46 3.42 -12.46
C LYS A 150 -16.08 4.11 -12.52
N TRP A 151 -15.75 4.92 -11.52
CA TRP A 151 -14.53 5.71 -11.46
C TRP A 151 -13.31 4.94 -10.94
N THR A 152 -13.47 3.69 -10.50
CA THR A 152 -12.39 2.82 -9.98
C THR A 152 -11.21 2.69 -10.95
N GLY A 153 -11.44 2.76 -12.26
CA GLY A 153 -10.38 2.62 -13.25
C GLY A 153 -9.32 3.73 -13.21
N ILE A 154 -9.70 4.95 -12.77
CA ILE A 154 -8.77 6.09 -12.66
C ILE A 154 -7.72 5.87 -11.56
N PRO A 155 -8.08 5.69 -10.27
CA PRO A 155 -7.09 5.44 -9.23
C PRO A 155 -6.35 4.11 -9.46
N TRP A 156 -6.97 3.13 -10.13
CA TRP A 156 -6.28 1.89 -10.46
C TRP A 156 -5.19 2.11 -11.51
N ALA A 157 -5.46 2.89 -12.56
CA ALA A 157 -4.43 3.31 -13.52
C ALA A 157 -3.33 4.12 -12.83
N LEU A 158 -3.67 5.08 -11.97
CA LEU A 158 -2.67 5.87 -11.25
C LEU A 158 -1.81 5.00 -10.32
N ALA A 159 -2.39 3.98 -9.68
CA ALA A 159 -1.60 2.99 -8.94
C ALA A 159 -0.62 2.26 -9.86
N ILE A 160 -1.07 1.76 -11.02
CA ILE A 160 -0.23 1.06 -12.00
C ILE A 160 0.87 1.98 -12.55
N LEU A 161 0.55 3.24 -12.81
CA LEU A 161 1.49 4.26 -13.27
C LEU A 161 2.42 4.76 -12.16
N THR A 162 2.16 4.42 -10.90
CA THR A 162 3.10 4.64 -9.77
C THR A 162 4.00 3.43 -9.58
N LYS A 163 3.44 2.21 -9.63
CA LYS A 163 4.18 0.94 -9.71
C LYS A 163 3.33 -0.08 -10.48
N PRO A 164 3.88 -0.75 -11.51
CA PRO A 164 3.08 -1.61 -12.40
C PRO A 164 2.47 -2.84 -11.71
N PHE A 165 2.99 -3.23 -10.54
CA PHE A 165 2.50 -4.36 -9.75
C PHE A 165 1.05 -4.20 -9.27
N ALA A 166 0.46 -3.00 -9.28
CA ALA A 166 -0.96 -2.81 -8.95
C ALA A 166 -1.92 -3.47 -9.94
N ILE A 167 -1.45 -3.96 -11.10
CA ILE A 167 -2.27 -4.74 -12.02
C ILE A 167 -2.87 -6.00 -11.36
N ILE A 168 -2.24 -6.50 -10.29
CA ILE A 168 -2.69 -7.68 -9.55
C ILE A 168 -4.01 -7.47 -8.80
N PHE A 169 -4.55 -6.25 -8.74
CA PHE A 169 -5.90 -6.01 -8.24
C PHE A 169 -7.00 -6.46 -9.22
N LEU A 170 -6.66 -6.78 -10.48
CA LEU A 170 -7.63 -7.20 -11.49
C LEU A 170 -8.54 -8.36 -11.01
N PRO A 171 -8.05 -9.47 -10.41
CA PRO A 171 -8.91 -10.54 -9.91
C PRO A 171 -9.88 -10.05 -8.83
N LEU A 172 -9.43 -9.18 -7.92
CA LEU A 172 -10.26 -8.59 -6.87
C LEU A 172 -11.35 -7.69 -7.47
N ILE A 173 -10.98 -6.76 -8.35
CA ILE A 173 -11.91 -5.87 -9.05
C ILE A 173 -12.92 -6.71 -9.83
N TYR A 174 -12.47 -7.70 -10.60
CA TYR A 174 -13.35 -8.58 -11.36
C TYR A 174 -14.42 -9.22 -10.47
N VAL A 175 -14.01 -9.86 -9.36
CA VAL A 175 -14.93 -10.54 -8.45
C VAL A 175 -15.92 -9.58 -7.79
N ILE A 176 -15.51 -8.36 -7.42
CA ILE A 176 -16.40 -7.38 -6.78
C ILE A 176 -17.54 -6.93 -7.70
N TYR A 177 -17.24 -6.78 -9.00
CA TYR A 177 -18.23 -6.35 -10.01
C TYR A 177 -19.07 -7.50 -10.56
N GLN A 178 -18.70 -8.76 -10.27
CA GLN A 178 -19.58 -9.88 -10.58
C GLN A 178 -20.85 -9.88 -9.70
N PRO A 179 -22.00 -10.29 -10.25
CA PRO A 179 -23.22 -10.38 -9.48
C PRO A 179 -23.08 -11.43 -8.36
N PRO A 180 -23.54 -11.14 -7.14
CA PRO A 180 -23.45 -12.06 -6.01
C PRO A 180 -24.40 -13.26 -6.16
N SER A 181 -25.46 -13.12 -6.97
CA SER A 181 -26.42 -14.16 -7.31
C SER A 181 -26.78 -14.11 -8.79
N ARG A 182 -27.16 -15.26 -9.37
CA ARG A 182 -27.59 -15.43 -10.78
C ARG A 182 -28.77 -14.52 -11.16
N ASN A 183 -29.56 -14.09 -10.17
CA ASN A 183 -30.75 -13.25 -10.34
C ASN A 183 -30.49 -11.75 -10.15
N SER A 184 -29.27 -11.34 -9.79
CA SER A 184 -28.91 -9.93 -9.65
C SER A 184 -28.47 -9.35 -10.99
N LYS A 185 -28.96 -8.16 -11.36
CA LYS A 185 -28.49 -7.47 -12.57
C LYS A 185 -26.96 -7.32 -12.49
N PRO A 186 -26.21 -7.76 -13.51
CA PRO A 186 -24.77 -7.67 -13.50
C PRO A 186 -24.33 -6.20 -13.56
N ALA A 187 -23.36 -5.81 -12.73
CA ALA A 187 -22.64 -4.55 -12.88
C ALA A 187 -21.53 -4.64 -13.95
N THR A 188 -21.65 -5.58 -14.89
CA THR A 188 -20.64 -5.89 -15.92
C THR A 188 -20.34 -4.68 -16.79
N ARG A 189 -21.32 -3.82 -17.06
CA ARG A 189 -21.09 -2.55 -17.77
C ARG A 189 -20.10 -1.65 -17.03
N ASN A 190 -20.22 -1.56 -15.69
CA ASN A 190 -19.28 -0.76 -14.90
C ASN A 190 -17.90 -1.42 -14.87
N PHE A 191 -17.81 -2.75 -14.82
CA PHE A 191 -16.53 -3.46 -14.91
C PHE A 191 -15.79 -3.15 -16.22
N TRP A 192 -16.48 -3.23 -17.36
CA TRP A 192 -15.90 -2.89 -18.65
C TRP A 192 -15.49 -1.42 -18.74
N TRP A 193 -16.25 -0.51 -18.13
CA TRP A 193 -15.87 0.90 -18.04
C TRP A 193 -14.62 1.11 -17.17
N VAL A 194 -14.52 0.42 -16.04
CA VAL A 194 -13.32 0.43 -15.18
C VAL A 194 -12.10 -0.09 -15.94
N LEU A 195 -12.24 -1.20 -16.67
CA LEU A 195 -11.16 -1.76 -17.48
C LEU A 195 -10.76 -0.81 -18.62
N LEU A 196 -11.74 -0.25 -19.33
CA LEU A 196 -11.50 0.68 -20.43
C LEU A 196 -10.79 1.95 -19.97
N THR A 197 -11.27 2.56 -18.89
CA THR A 197 -10.65 3.78 -18.34
C THR A 197 -9.23 3.53 -17.85
N ALA A 198 -9.01 2.40 -17.17
CA ALA A 198 -7.67 2.05 -16.72
C ALA A 198 -6.71 1.79 -17.89
N ALA A 199 -7.14 0.94 -18.84
CA ALA A 199 -6.35 0.61 -20.03
C ALA A 199 -6.06 1.84 -20.89
N ALA A 200 -7.04 2.71 -21.11
CA ALA A 200 -6.87 3.92 -21.90
C ALA A 200 -5.81 4.85 -21.29
N MET A 201 -5.81 5.07 -19.97
CA MET A 201 -4.80 5.89 -19.31
C MET A 201 -3.40 5.28 -19.42
N ILE A 202 -3.27 3.97 -19.19
CA ILE A 202 -1.98 3.27 -19.26
C ILE A 202 -1.44 3.25 -20.69
N ILE A 203 -2.27 2.92 -21.67
CA ILE A 203 -1.90 2.90 -23.10
C ILE A 203 -1.53 4.30 -23.56
N LEU A 204 -2.30 5.33 -23.22
CA LEU A 204 -2.00 6.70 -23.57
C LEU A 204 -0.66 7.15 -22.98
N TYR A 205 -0.39 6.83 -21.71
CA TYR A 205 0.89 7.08 -21.07
C TYR A 205 2.04 6.41 -21.83
N MET A 206 1.92 5.12 -22.16
CA MET A 206 2.95 4.38 -22.89
C MET A 206 3.17 4.92 -24.31
N ILE A 207 2.11 5.31 -25.02
CA ILE A 207 2.22 5.92 -26.35
C ILE A 207 2.97 7.24 -26.27
N ILE A 208 2.58 8.13 -25.34
CA ILE A 208 3.24 9.44 -25.17
C ILE A 208 4.71 9.24 -24.76
N GLN A 209 4.99 8.30 -23.84
CA GLN A 209 6.36 8.01 -23.44
C GLN A 209 7.18 7.48 -24.61
N TYR A 210 6.62 6.58 -25.42
CA TYR A 210 7.31 6.03 -26.59
C TYR A 210 7.61 7.10 -27.65
N THR A 211 6.66 8.02 -27.92
CA THR A 211 6.88 9.10 -28.88
C THR A 211 7.90 10.13 -28.41
N GLN A 212 8.03 10.35 -27.10
CA GLN A 212 8.96 11.32 -26.52
C GLN A 212 10.36 10.74 -26.27
N ALA A 213 10.45 9.49 -25.80
CA ALA A 213 11.70 8.87 -25.38
C ALA A 213 12.24 7.82 -26.37
N GLY A 214 11.45 7.42 -27.38
CA GLY A 214 11.78 6.33 -28.31
C GLY A 214 11.72 4.93 -27.70
N ARG A 215 11.32 4.80 -26.43
CA ARG A 215 11.22 3.54 -25.67
C ARG A 215 10.31 3.72 -24.45
N ILE A 216 9.90 2.59 -23.87
CA ILE A 216 9.21 2.57 -22.57
C ILE A 216 10.26 2.53 -21.47
N ILE A 217 10.24 3.50 -20.56
CA ILE A 217 11.17 3.59 -19.43
C ILE A 217 10.55 2.86 -18.25
N VAL A 218 11.34 2.03 -17.56
CA VAL A 218 10.86 1.27 -16.41
C VAL A 218 11.54 1.76 -15.14
N GLY A 219 10.77 2.41 -14.26
CA GLY A 219 11.28 3.00 -13.03
C GLY A 219 12.22 4.19 -13.30
N ALA A 220 13.05 4.50 -12.31
CA ALA A 220 14.05 5.56 -12.42
C ALA A 220 15.33 5.15 -13.18
N HIS A 221 15.46 3.86 -13.54
CA HIS A 221 16.63 3.33 -14.22
C HIS A 221 16.55 3.56 -15.74
N SER A 222 17.21 4.61 -16.21
CA SER A 222 17.21 5.01 -17.63
C SER A 222 17.89 4.00 -18.56
N ASP A 223 18.65 3.05 -18.05
CA ASP A 223 19.43 2.05 -18.79
C ASP A 223 18.68 0.73 -18.99
N VAL A 224 17.62 0.46 -18.22
CA VAL A 224 16.87 -0.78 -18.27
C VAL A 224 15.69 -0.68 -19.25
N THR A 225 15.67 -1.51 -20.29
CA THR A 225 14.53 -1.64 -21.21
C THR A 225 13.58 -2.74 -20.75
N ALA A 226 12.30 -2.69 -21.14
CA ALA A 226 11.30 -3.71 -20.78
C ALA A 226 11.73 -5.15 -21.12
N GLY A 227 12.52 -5.35 -22.18
CA GLY A 227 13.06 -6.66 -22.57
C GLY A 227 14.26 -7.13 -21.74
N GLY A 228 15.00 -6.21 -21.10
CA GLY A 228 16.15 -6.53 -20.25
C GLY A 228 15.79 -6.90 -18.81
N ILE A 229 14.51 -6.86 -18.46
CA ILE A 229 14.02 -7.13 -17.10
C ILE A 229 13.90 -8.63 -16.83
N LEU A 230 13.58 -9.43 -17.85
CA LEU A 230 13.30 -10.86 -17.71
C LEU A 230 14.58 -11.67 -17.51
N GLN A 231 14.58 -12.50 -16.47
CA GLN A 231 15.77 -13.23 -16.03
C GLN A 231 15.78 -14.72 -16.42
N SER A 232 16.96 -15.32 -16.31
CA SER A 232 17.15 -16.77 -16.45
C SER A 232 16.30 -17.57 -15.44
N PRO A 233 15.88 -18.82 -15.77
CA PRO A 233 15.10 -19.68 -14.89
C PRO A 233 15.73 -19.86 -13.49
N LYS A 234 17.06 -19.95 -13.40
CA LYS A 234 17.78 -20.08 -12.12
C LYS A 234 17.52 -18.87 -11.21
N ARG A 235 17.54 -17.66 -11.75
CA ARG A 235 17.32 -16.45 -10.97
C ARG A 235 15.86 -16.28 -10.57
N ILE A 236 14.92 -16.69 -11.41
CA ILE A 236 13.50 -16.75 -11.05
C ILE A 236 13.29 -17.64 -9.82
N ILE A 237 13.92 -18.83 -9.76
CA ILE A 237 13.83 -19.72 -8.60
C ILE A 237 14.44 -19.07 -7.35
N MET A 238 15.60 -18.41 -7.48
CA MET A 238 16.22 -17.69 -6.36
C MET A 238 15.34 -16.54 -5.86
N ASN A 239 14.72 -15.78 -6.76
CA ASN A 239 13.80 -14.71 -6.40
C ASN A 239 12.54 -15.25 -5.70
N LEU A 240 11.99 -16.40 -6.14
CA LEU A 240 10.87 -17.05 -5.45
C LEU A 240 11.24 -17.50 -4.04
N ALA A 241 12.41 -18.12 -3.87
CA ALA A 241 12.90 -18.50 -2.54
C ALA A 241 13.11 -17.27 -1.66
N HIS A 242 13.71 -16.21 -2.22
CA HIS A 242 13.89 -14.95 -1.53
C HIS A 242 12.54 -14.27 -1.22
N SER A 243 11.49 -14.44 -2.04
CA SER A 243 10.13 -13.92 -1.78
C SER A 243 9.57 -14.44 -0.46
N LEU A 244 9.71 -15.75 -0.23
CA LEU A 244 9.27 -16.39 1.00
C LEU A 244 10.05 -15.83 2.18
N GLN A 245 11.36 -15.65 2.02
CA GLN A 245 12.17 -15.01 3.05
C GLN A 245 11.68 -13.58 3.33
N MET A 246 11.42 -12.76 2.30
CA MET A 246 10.98 -11.38 2.52
C MET A 246 9.60 -11.26 3.17
N LEU A 247 8.72 -12.23 2.92
CA LEU A 247 7.36 -12.27 3.46
C LEU A 247 7.28 -12.75 4.91
N PHE A 248 8.20 -13.63 5.31
CA PHE A 248 8.13 -14.30 6.62
C PHE A 248 9.31 -13.99 7.55
N SER A 249 10.37 -13.37 7.05
CA SER A 249 11.57 -13.06 7.84
C SER A 249 11.48 -11.69 8.50
N VAL A 250 12.06 -11.61 9.69
CA VAL A 250 12.42 -10.34 10.34
C VAL A 250 13.63 -9.71 9.67
N HIS A 251 14.46 -10.52 9.01
CA HIS A 251 15.70 -10.15 8.34
C HIS A 251 15.56 -10.40 6.84
N ASN A 252 15.39 -9.35 6.03
CA ASN A 252 15.60 -9.47 4.59
C ASN A 252 17.11 -9.45 4.36
N TYR A 253 17.77 -10.58 4.67
CA TYR A 253 19.21 -10.72 4.47
C TYR A 253 19.56 -10.28 3.06
N TYR A 254 20.53 -9.37 2.96
CA TYR A 254 21.19 -9.11 1.70
C TYR A 254 21.97 -10.37 1.34
N PHE A 255 21.36 -11.24 0.54
CA PHE A 255 21.88 -12.59 0.22
C PHE A 255 23.34 -12.61 -0.24
N PRO A 256 23.85 -11.60 -0.99
CA PRO A 256 25.26 -11.54 -1.37
C PRO A 256 26.22 -11.29 -0.19
N ASN A 257 25.77 -10.63 0.89
CA ASN A 257 26.58 -10.40 2.09
C ASN A 257 25.70 -10.11 3.33
N PRO A 258 25.40 -11.12 4.16
CA PRO A 258 24.57 -10.96 5.37
C PRO A 258 25.10 -9.92 6.37
N ALA A 259 26.41 -9.67 6.42
CA ALA A 259 27.03 -8.70 7.32
C ALA A 259 26.69 -7.24 6.96
N LEU A 260 26.18 -6.99 5.74
CA LEU A 260 25.71 -5.67 5.29
C LEU A 260 24.19 -5.49 5.49
N THR A 261 23.52 -6.40 6.20
CA THR A 261 22.08 -6.28 6.49
C THR A 261 21.85 -5.18 7.52
N GLY A 262 21.71 -3.94 7.04
CA GLY A 262 21.35 -2.79 7.88
C GLY A 262 19.90 -2.82 8.35
N PRO A 263 19.51 -1.98 9.33
CA PRO A 263 18.13 -1.87 9.83
C PRO A 263 17.11 -1.57 8.73
N GLY A 264 17.52 -0.84 7.69
CA GLY A 264 16.72 -0.56 6.50
C GLY A 264 16.40 -1.78 5.63
N ASN A 265 16.93 -2.97 5.94
CA ASN A 265 16.58 -4.24 5.30
C ASN A 265 15.88 -5.19 6.30
N LEU A 266 15.43 -4.69 7.45
CA LEU A 266 14.74 -5.48 8.47
C LEU A 266 13.23 -5.16 8.45
N MET A 267 12.42 -6.22 8.44
CA MET A 267 10.96 -6.23 8.64
C MET A 267 10.20 -5.03 8.04
N HIS A 268 10.06 -4.97 6.72
CA HIS A 268 9.23 -3.94 6.04
C HIS A 268 7.73 -4.27 6.02
N THR A 269 7.37 -5.53 6.28
CA THR A 269 6.00 -6.01 6.47
C THR A 269 5.92 -6.85 7.74
N SER A 270 4.72 -7.05 8.28
CA SER A 270 4.50 -7.83 9.50
C SER A 270 4.36 -9.31 9.14
N PRO A 271 5.33 -10.19 9.49
CA PRO A 271 5.27 -11.61 9.15
C PRO A 271 4.02 -12.30 9.70
N VAL A 272 3.54 -11.84 10.86
CA VAL A 272 2.31 -12.33 11.50
C VAL A 272 1.09 -12.00 10.65
N LEU A 273 0.98 -10.78 10.12
CA LEU A 273 -0.12 -10.42 9.23
C LEU A 273 -0.08 -11.22 7.93
N ILE A 274 1.12 -11.43 7.37
CA ILE A 274 1.30 -12.26 6.18
C ILE A 274 0.87 -13.71 6.45
N PHE A 275 1.32 -14.30 7.56
CA PHE A 275 0.95 -15.65 7.97
C PHE A 275 -0.56 -15.79 8.19
N LEU A 276 -1.18 -14.89 8.93
CA LEU A 276 -2.63 -14.90 9.18
C LEU A 276 -3.42 -14.71 7.89
N GLY A 277 -2.94 -13.85 6.98
CA GLY A 277 -3.50 -13.67 5.65
C GLY A 277 -3.52 -14.97 4.86
N LEU A 278 -2.35 -15.61 4.72
CA LEU A 278 -2.24 -16.90 4.02
C LEU A 278 -3.08 -17.98 4.68
N PHE A 279 -3.09 -18.07 6.01
CA PHE A 279 -3.93 -19.01 6.74
C PHE A 279 -5.43 -18.79 6.46
N GLY A 280 -5.86 -17.53 6.43
CA GLY A 280 -7.23 -17.15 6.06
C GLY A 280 -7.59 -17.51 4.62
N LEU A 281 -6.63 -17.49 3.70
CA LEU A 281 -6.82 -17.86 2.29
C LEU A 281 -6.79 -19.38 2.06
N LEU A 282 -5.98 -20.11 2.81
CA LEU A 282 -5.82 -21.58 2.70
C LEU A 282 -6.92 -22.35 3.44
N ALA A 283 -7.54 -21.76 4.45
CA ALA A 283 -8.68 -22.33 5.17
C ALA A 283 -9.96 -21.49 5.00
N PRO A 284 -10.41 -21.19 3.76
CA PRO A 284 -11.36 -20.11 3.51
C PRO A 284 -12.75 -20.37 4.10
N LYS A 285 -13.15 -21.65 4.23
CA LYS A 285 -14.44 -22.05 4.81
C LYS A 285 -14.62 -21.60 6.28
N ASN A 286 -13.51 -21.39 6.99
CA ASN A 286 -13.55 -21.04 8.42
C ASN A 286 -13.73 -19.53 8.68
N TYR A 287 -13.48 -18.69 7.67
CA TYR A 287 -13.35 -17.24 7.82
C TYR A 287 -14.18 -16.43 6.82
N TRP A 288 -14.51 -17.01 5.66
CA TRP A 288 -15.15 -16.28 4.56
C TRP A 288 -16.54 -16.85 4.25
N PRO A 289 -17.57 -15.99 4.19
CA PRO A 289 -18.92 -16.43 3.80
C PRO A 289 -19.01 -16.77 2.30
N ASN A 290 -18.12 -16.22 1.47
CA ASN A 290 -18.08 -16.44 0.02
C ASN A 290 -16.65 -16.72 -0.41
N LEU A 291 -16.43 -17.84 -1.11
CA LEU A 291 -15.11 -18.28 -1.56
C LEU A 291 -14.53 -17.45 -2.71
N ARG A 292 -15.33 -16.66 -3.43
CA ARG A 292 -14.83 -15.84 -4.55
C ARG A 292 -13.82 -14.78 -4.10
N LEU A 293 -14.08 -14.14 -2.96
CA LEU A 293 -13.22 -13.09 -2.44
C LEU A 293 -11.83 -13.61 -2.01
N PRO A 294 -11.69 -14.66 -1.17
CA PRO A 294 -10.38 -15.21 -0.84
C PRO A 294 -9.65 -15.75 -2.07
N LEU A 295 -10.35 -16.37 -3.03
CA LEU A 295 -9.69 -16.81 -4.27
C LEU A 295 -9.13 -15.64 -5.09
N ALA A 296 -9.84 -14.51 -5.16
CA ALA A 296 -9.34 -13.31 -5.83
C ALA A 296 -8.13 -12.70 -5.13
N LEU A 297 -8.14 -12.66 -3.79
CA LEU A 297 -7.02 -12.17 -2.99
C LEU A 297 -5.79 -13.08 -3.15
N LEU A 298 -5.98 -14.40 -3.09
CA LEU A 298 -4.90 -15.38 -3.29
C LEU A 298 -4.33 -15.31 -4.71
N GLY A 299 -5.21 -15.25 -5.72
CA GLY A 299 -4.80 -15.13 -7.12
C GLY A 299 -4.00 -13.85 -7.37
N GLY A 300 -4.47 -12.71 -6.86
CA GLY A 300 -3.74 -11.44 -6.95
C GLY A 300 -2.38 -11.50 -6.23
N ALA A 301 -2.36 -11.98 -4.98
CA ALA A 301 -1.12 -12.07 -4.20
C ALA A 301 -0.07 -12.98 -4.89
N ALA A 302 -0.49 -14.14 -5.37
CA ALA A 302 0.35 -15.09 -6.10
C ALA A 302 0.87 -14.51 -7.42
N LEU A 303 0.00 -13.84 -8.20
CA LEU A 303 0.42 -13.14 -9.42
C LEU A 303 1.45 -12.06 -9.13
N GLY A 304 1.29 -11.28 -8.06
CA GLY A 304 2.27 -10.26 -7.70
C GLY A 304 3.61 -10.81 -7.24
N ILE A 305 3.63 -11.94 -6.52
CA ILE A 305 4.87 -12.64 -6.20
C ILE A 305 5.53 -13.16 -7.48
N ALA A 306 4.74 -13.76 -8.39
CA ALA A 306 5.24 -14.26 -9.67
C ALA A 306 5.81 -13.13 -10.54
N MET A 307 5.12 -12.00 -10.66
CA MET A 307 5.60 -10.83 -11.41
C MET A 307 6.92 -10.31 -10.85
N ASN A 308 7.06 -10.26 -9.53
CA ASN A 308 8.30 -9.84 -8.87
C ASN A 308 9.44 -10.83 -9.08
N ALA A 309 9.14 -12.13 -9.08
CA ALA A 309 10.13 -13.17 -9.30
C ALA A 309 10.77 -13.11 -10.69
N LEU A 310 10.08 -12.54 -11.68
CA LEU A 310 10.58 -12.36 -13.05
C LEU A 310 11.60 -11.23 -13.19
N LEU A 311 11.72 -10.33 -12.20
CA LEU A 311 12.62 -9.17 -12.26
C LEU A 311 14.08 -9.53 -11.99
N ASP A 312 14.99 -8.66 -12.42
CA ASP A 312 16.43 -8.76 -12.13
C ASP A 312 16.72 -8.80 -10.62
N HIS A 313 16.18 -7.87 -9.86
CA HIS A 313 16.30 -7.83 -8.40
C HIS A 313 14.91 -7.79 -7.80
N MET A 314 14.68 -8.65 -6.80
CA MET A 314 13.43 -8.64 -6.06
C MET A 314 13.57 -7.68 -4.88
N ASP A 315 12.68 -6.68 -4.82
CA ASP A 315 12.62 -5.70 -3.75
C ASP A 315 11.26 -5.80 -3.03
N HIS A 316 11.28 -5.66 -1.71
CA HIS A 316 10.06 -5.56 -0.91
C HIS A 316 9.16 -4.40 -1.38
N PHE A 317 9.73 -3.29 -1.86
CA PHE A 317 8.96 -2.15 -2.39
C PHE A 317 8.14 -2.50 -3.63
N TYR A 318 8.46 -3.58 -4.34
CA TYR A 318 7.66 -4.07 -5.46
C TYR A 318 6.57 -5.07 -5.03
N MET A 319 6.65 -5.61 -3.81
CA MET A 319 5.68 -6.56 -3.25
C MET A 319 4.52 -5.90 -2.49
N GLU A 320 4.54 -4.58 -2.32
CA GLU A 320 3.56 -3.83 -1.53
C GLU A 320 2.09 -4.13 -1.90
N ALA A 321 1.77 -4.31 -3.18
CA ALA A 321 0.41 -4.66 -3.60
C ALA A 321 0.01 -6.07 -3.12
N SER A 322 0.91 -7.06 -3.23
CA SER A 322 0.67 -8.43 -2.73
C SER A 322 0.53 -8.42 -1.21
N ILE A 323 1.36 -7.64 -0.52
CA ILE A 323 1.32 -7.47 0.92
C ILE A 323 -0.02 -6.88 1.36
N LEU A 324 -0.53 -5.85 0.66
CA LEU A 324 -1.84 -5.29 0.94
C LEU A 324 -2.97 -6.33 0.77
N LEU A 325 -2.94 -7.15 -0.28
CA LEU A 325 -3.91 -8.24 -0.46
C LEU A 325 -3.87 -9.27 0.68
N LEU A 326 -2.67 -9.60 1.17
CA LEU A 326 -2.47 -10.52 2.29
C LEU A 326 -2.91 -9.91 3.63
N ILE A 327 -2.64 -8.62 3.86
CA ILE A 327 -3.12 -7.87 5.03
C ILE A 327 -4.66 -7.85 5.05
N ILE A 328 -5.29 -7.57 3.90
CA ILE A 328 -6.75 -7.63 3.77
C ILE A 328 -7.28 -9.03 4.10
N ALA A 329 -6.60 -10.07 3.63
CA ALA A 329 -6.96 -11.45 3.92
C ALA A 329 -6.81 -11.83 5.40
N ALA A 330 -5.93 -11.15 6.14
CA ALA A 330 -5.70 -11.39 7.56
C ALA A 330 -6.85 -10.86 8.45
N LEU A 331 -7.60 -9.85 7.99
CA LEU A 331 -8.60 -9.15 8.81
C LEU A 331 -9.70 -10.07 9.36
N PRO A 332 -10.33 -10.98 8.57
CA PRO A 332 -11.32 -11.92 9.10
C PRO A 332 -10.75 -12.87 10.16
N VAL A 333 -9.47 -13.26 10.01
CA VAL A 333 -8.77 -14.13 10.97
C VAL A 333 -8.54 -13.40 12.28
N LEU A 334 -8.01 -12.17 12.23
CA LEU A 334 -7.81 -11.32 13.41
C LEU A 334 -9.12 -11.03 14.14
N LYS A 335 -10.22 -10.85 13.40
CA LYS A 335 -11.53 -10.64 14.01
C LYS A 335 -12.03 -11.87 14.78
N LYS A 336 -11.79 -13.06 14.23
CA LYS A 336 -12.21 -14.33 14.84
C LYS A 336 -11.31 -14.72 16.01
N HIS A 337 -10.02 -14.38 15.92
CA HIS A 337 -9.01 -14.73 16.92
C HIS A 337 -8.29 -13.45 17.42
N PRO A 338 -8.96 -12.64 18.26
CA PRO A 338 -8.45 -11.33 18.68
C PRO A 338 -7.15 -11.40 19.50
N LEU A 339 -6.78 -12.55 20.05
CA LEU A 339 -5.50 -12.76 20.75
C LEU A 339 -4.28 -12.63 19.83
N TRP A 340 -4.45 -12.70 18.51
CA TRP A 340 -3.38 -12.40 17.56
C TRP A 340 -3.10 -10.91 17.39
N ILE A 341 -4.00 -10.02 17.84
CA ILE A 341 -3.86 -8.57 17.66
C ILE A 341 -2.60 -8.04 18.37
N PRO A 342 -2.32 -8.34 19.66
CA PRO A 342 -1.10 -7.87 20.32
C PRO A 342 0.17 -8.39 19.63
N ILE A 343 0.15 -9.62 19.13
CA ILE A 343 1.30 -10.22 18.43
C ILE A 343 1.55 -9.51 17.09
N ALA A 344 0.49 -9.25 16.32
CA ALA A 344 0.58 -8.49 15.07
C ALA A 344 1.01 -7.04 15.29
N LEU A 345 0.59 -6.42 16.40
CA LEU A 345 1.05 -5.08 16.78
C LEU A 345 2.52 -5.12 17.17
N ALA A 346 2.99 -6.10 17.93
CA ALA A 346 4.40 -6.21 18.31
C ALA A 346 5.32 -6.27 17.07
N THR A 347 4.96 -7.02 16.03
CA THR A 347 5.73 -7.02 14.77
C THR A 347 5.64 -5.71 14.01
N LEU A 348 4.52 -4.99 14.07
CA LEU A 348 4.43 -3.63 13.51
C LEU A 348 5.32 -2.64 14.28
N HIS A 349 5.44 -2.76 15.62
CA HIS A 349 6.35 -1.95 16.43
C HIS A 349 7.82 -2.16 16.06
N PHE A 350 8.21 -3.40 15.73
CA PHE A 350 9.55 -3.66 15.21
C PHE A 350 9.84 -2.90 13.91
N GLN A 351 8.84 -2.71 13.03
CA GLN A 351 9.02 -1.85 11.85
C GLN A 351 9.33 -0.40 12.24
N TRP A 352 8.63 0.14 13.23
CA TRP A 352 8.90 1.48 13.77
C TRP A 352 10.29 1.59 14.35
N LEU A 353 10.73 0.60 15.12
CA LEU A 353 12.07 0.55 15.65
C LEU A 353 13.12 0.52 14.53
N TYR A 354 12.98 -0.37 13.54
CA TYR A 354 13.97 -0.49 12.46
C TYR A 354 13.97 0.73 11.53
N PHE A 355 12.80 1.31 11.25
CA PHE A 355 12.70 2.57 10.52
C PHE A 355 13.42 3.69 11.28
N TYR A 356 13.15 3.82 12.59
CA TYR A 356 13.83 4.79 13.44
C TYR A 356 15.35 4.60 13.43
N LEU A 357 15.84 3.38 13.64
CA LEU A 357 17.28 3.11 13.63
C LEU A 357 17.94 3.43 12.28
N GLN A 358 17.24 3.16 11.18
CA GLN A 358 17.74 3.44 9.83
C GLN A 358 17.74 4.94 9.51
N PHE A 359 16.68 5.65 9.87
CA PHE A 359 16.41 6.98 9.32
C PHE A 359 16.45 8.12 10.34
N ARG A 360 16.70 7.85 11.63
CA ARG A 360 16.69 8.90 12.68
C ARG A 360 17.58 10.10 12.38
N THR A 361 18.78 9.87 11.85
CA THR A 361 19.72 10.96 11.56
C THR A 361 19.29 11.73 10.32
N GLY A 362 18.86 11.02 9.27
CA GLY A 362 18.47 11.62 7.99
C GLY A 362 17.18 12.44 8.06
N PHE A 363 16.20 11.98 8.84
CA PHE A 363 14.89 12.65 8.97
C PHE A 363 14.72 13.42 10.29
N GLY A 364 15.78 13.54 11.10
CA GLY A 364 15.73 14.23 12.39
C GLY A 364 14.75 13.58 13.39
N LEU A 365 14.56 12.26 13.33
CA LEU A 365 13.56 11.57 14.16
C LEU A 365 14.01 11.53 15.63
N GLY A 366 13.16 12.05 16.52
CA GLY A 366 13.30 11.91 17.98
C GLY A 366 12.34 10.87 18.55
N TYR A 367 12.25 10.80 19.89
CA TYR A 367 11.29 9.91 20.57
C TYR A 367 9.82 10.19 20.20
N TRP A 368 9.51 11.42 19.77
CA TRP A 368 8.21 11.81 19.27
C TRP A 368 7.76 10.99 18.05
N PHE A 369 8.69 10.34 17.32
CA PHE A 369 8.37 9.46 16.21
C PHE A 369 7.45 8.31 16.65
N PHE A 370 7.60 7.84 17.89
CA PHE A 370 6.78 6.77 18.45
C PHE A 370 5.40 7.22 18.95
N LEU A 371 4.99 8.45 18.69
CA LEU A 371 3.65 8.95 19.03
C LEU A 371 2.53 8.14 18.37
N ILE A 372 2.69 7.74 17.10
CA ILE A 372 1.70 6.91 16.40
C ILE A 372 1.53 5.54 17.07
N PRO A 373 2.59 4.74 17.28
CA PRO A 373 2.53 3.52 18.07
C PRO A 373 1.86 3.71 19.44
N LEU A 374 2.24 4.75 20.18
CA LEU A 374 1.67 5.04 21.50
C LEU A 374 0.15 5.28 21.45
N VAL A 375 -0.32 6.08 20.48
CA VAL A 375 -1.76 6.35 20.28
C VAL A 375 -2.52 5.06 19.98
N VAL A 376 -1.97 4.21 19.12
CA VAL A 376 -2.56 2.91 18.79
C VAL A 376 -2.62 2.01 20.02
N ASP A 377 -1.54 1.91 20.79
CA ASP A 377 -1.46 1.08 21.99
C ASP A 377 -2.46 1.53 23.05
N ILE A 378 -2.61 2.84 23.29
CA ILE A 378 -3.62 3.37 24.21
C ILE A 378 -5.02 2.96 23.75
N CYS A 379 -5.34 3.17 22.46
CA CYS A 379 -6.68 2.86 21.93
C CYS A 379 -6.98 1.36 21.97
N VAL A 380 -6.01 0.51 21.63
CA VAL A 380 -6.12 -0.95 21.67
C VAL A 380 -6.23 -1.44 23.10
N SER A 381 -5.46 -0.89 24.03
CA SER A 381 -5.52 -1.23 25.46
C SER A 381 -6.90 -0.89 26.04
N VAL A 382 -7.44 0.30 25.75
CA VAL A 382 -8.80 0.69 26.13
C VAL A 382 -9.83 -0.29 25.53
N TRP A 383 -9.68 -0.67 24.26
CA TRP A 383 -10.57 -1.65 23.63
C TRP A 383 -10.52 -3.02 24.32
N PHE A 384 -9.33 -3.52 24.64
CA PHE A 384 -9.14 -4.78 25.37
C PHE A 384 -9.76 -4.72 26.77
N LEU A 385 -9.54 -3.64 27.54
CA LEU A 385 -10.12 -3.48 28.87
C LEU A 385 -11.65 -3.52 28.82
N LEU A 386 -12.25 -2.82 27.85
CA LEU A 386 -13.72 -2.80 27.65
C LEU A 386 -14.30 -4.11 27.11
N LYS A 387 -13.48 -5.01 26.56
CA LYS A 387 -13.91 -6.27 25.92
C LYS A 387 -13.36 -7.54 26.58
N SER A 388 -12.53 -7.40 27.60
CA SER A 388 -11.76 -8.46 28.28
C SER A 388 -12.58 -9.72 28.58
N ARG A 389 -13.76 -9.58 29.19
CA ARG A 389 -14.64 -10.72 29.51
C ARG A 389 -15.06 -11.53 28.28
N ARG A 390 -15.38 -10.88 27.15
CA ARG A 390 -15.79 -11.58 25.92
C ARG A 390 -14.61 -12.13 25.12
N ILE A 391 -13.41 -11.57 25.29
CA ILE A 391 -12.23 -12.03 24.55
C ILE A 391 -11.67 -13.30 25.20
N LEU A 392 -11.75 -13.42 26.52
CA LEU A 392 -11.28 -14.59 27.28
C LEU A 392 -12.23 -15.81 27.20
N GLU A 393 -13.43 -15.64 26.66
CA GLU A 393 -14.42 -16.70 26.44
C GLU A 393 -14.22 -17.44 25.09
N TYR A 394 -13.28 -16.97 24.24
CA TYR A 394 -12.85 -17.58 22.98
C TYR A 394 -11.42 -18.07 23.09
#